data_AF-A0A370G8D8-F1
#
_entry.id   AF-A0A370G8D8-F1
#
_cell.length_a   1.000
_cell.length_b   1.000
_cell.length_c   1.000
_cell.angle_alpha   90.00
_cell.angle_beta   90.00
_cell.angle_gamma   90.00
#
_symmetry.space_group_name_H-M   'P 1'
#
loop_
_entity.id
_entity.type
_entity.pdbx_description
1 polymer ?
#
loop_
_entity_poly.entity_id
_entity_poly.type
_entity_poly.pdbx_seq_one_letter_code
_entity_poly.pdbx_strand_id
1 'polypeptide(L)'
;MQWWKKPDFDPYFFDPEKSTRTYGFIYNSIEMRDIIIDYLDWLRSDYPVCKQAIDLLRATIQFRAETSPESYFAEQRKSAQATPEDFKAPLEKMASVIQAAQQQLSLLDRQSNDYQFLSSAIRYCLTSVNERMNKLKMNEDAIYQKYFPGSKLQKMLEEQDI
;
A
#
# COMPACT_ATOMS: atom_id res chain seq x y z
N MET A 1 -33.84 -4.26 11.35
CA MET A 1 -32.99 -3.21 10.76
C MET A 1 -31.88 -2.91 11.75
N GLN A 2 -30.64 -3.24 11.45
CA GLN A 2 -29.52 -2.72 12.24
C GLN A 2 -29.20 -1.31 11.74
N TRP A 3 -29.38 -0.33 12.61
CA TRP A 3 -29.06 1.07 12.36
C TRP A 3 -27.58 1.27 12.68
N TRP A 4 -26.70 1.02 11.72
CA TRP A 4 -25.30 1.42 11.87
C TRP A 4 -25.17 2.84 11.33
N LYS A 5 -24.83 3.79 12.20
CA LYS A 5 -24.49 5.15 11.79
C LYS A 5 -23.23 5.07 10.93
N LYS A 6 -23.25 5.70 9.74
CA LYS A 6 -22.06 5.83 8.91
C LYS A 6 -20.96 6.49 9.76
N PRO A 7 -19.73 5.92 9.80
CA PRO A 7 -18.66 6.49 10.59
C PRO A 7 -18.25 7.86 10.05
N ASP A 8 -17.78 8.73 10.95
CA ASP A 8 -17.27 10.04 10.56
C ASP A 8 -15.92 9.89 9.81
N PHE A 9 -15.71 10.71 8.79
CA PHE A 9 -14.45 10.77 8.05
C PHE A 9 -13.32 11.28 8.94
N ASP A 10 -12.22 10.55 8.98
CA ASP A 10 -11.03 10.88 9.76
C ASP A 10 -9.90 11.24 8.78
N PRO A 11 -9.52 12.54 8.65
CA PRO A 11 -8.44 12.94 7.74
C PRO A 11 -7.07 12.41 8.19
N TYR A 12 -6.96 11.95 9.44
CA TYR A 12 -5.74 11.40 10.02
C TYR A 12 -5.82 9.88 10.18
N PHE A 13 -6.75 9.21 9.47
CA PHE A 13 -6.99 7.78 9.60
C PHE A 13 -5.73 6.93 9.51
N PHE A 14 -4.74 7.31 8.68
CA PHE A 14 -3.47 6.59 8.50
C PHE A 14 -2.30 7.13 9.33
N ASP A 15 -2.54 8.14 10.18
CA ASP A 15 -1.52 8.72 11.06
C ASP A 15 -1.61 8.04 12.44
N PRO A 16 -0.63 7.18 12.81
CA PRO A 16 -0.67 6.43 14.06
C PRO A 16 -0.55 7.31 15.31
N GLU A 17 -0.03 8.53 15.19
CA GLU A 17 0.06 9.48 16.31
C GLU A 17 -1.26 10.24 16.53
N LYS A 18 -2.13 10.31 15.52
CA LYS A 18 -3.34 11.14 15.53
C LYS A 18 -4.64 10.35 15.48
N SER A 19 -4.63 9.11 14.99
CA SER A 19 -5.80 8.25 15.00
C SER A 19 -5.61 7.10 15.99
N THR A 20 -6.54 6.99 16.94
CA THR A 20 -6.60 5.82 17.85
C THR A 20 -7.06 4.55 17.13
N ARG A 21 -7.56 4.69 15.89
CA ARG A 21 -7.99 3.58 15.07
C ARG A 21 -6.78 2.80 14.54
N THR A 22 -5.63 3.46 14.32
CA THR A 22 -4.43 2.91 13.67
C THR A 22 -3.49 2.06 14.52
N TYR A 23 -3.60 2.11 15.85
CA TYR A 23 -2.60 1.55 16.76
C TYR A 23 -2.44 0.00 16.68
N GLY A 24 -3.26 -0.70 15.88
CA GLY A 24 -3.14 -2.14 15.64
C GLY A 24 -2.96 -2.58 14.18
N PHE A 25 -2.98 -1.66 13.21
CA PHE A 25 -3.12 -2.03 11.78
C PHE A 25 -1.82 -2.46 11.09
N ILE A 26 -0.67 -2.15 11.67
CA ILE A 26 0.61 -2.31 10.98
C ILE A 26 1.01 -3.81 10.88
N TYR A 27 0.48 -4.69 11.74
CA TYR A 27 0.98 -6.07 11.82
C TYR A 27 -0.12 -7.06 12.27
N ASN A 28 -0.54 -7.97 11.37
CA ASN A 28 -0.72 -9.42 11.63
C ASN A 28 -2.02 -10.15 11.21
N SER A 29 -3.08 -9.56 10.64
CA SER A 29 -4.18 -10.39 10.12
C SER A 29 -4.86 -9.89 8.83
N ILE A 30 -5.28 -10.85 8.01
CA ILE A 30 -6.08 -10.65 6.78
C ILE A 30 -7.40 -9.95 7.14
N GLU A 31 -8.01 -10.32 8.25
CA GLU A 31 -9.29 -9.79 8.73
C GLU A 31 -9.25 -8.27 9.00
N MET A 32 -8.15 -7.73 9.55
CA MET A 32 -8.05 -6.28 9.77
C MET A 32 -7.92 -5.48 8.46
N ARG A 33 -7.42 -6.09 7.38
CA ARG A 33 -7.28 -5.43 6.09
C ARG A 33 -8.64 -5.25 5.41
N ASP A 34 -9.46 -6.29 5.45
CA ASP A 34 -10.79 -6.28 4.87
C ASP A 34 -11.69 -5.28 5.61
N ILE A 35 -11.59 -5.20 6.95
CA ILE A 35 -12.32 -4.20 7.75
C ILE A 35 -11.97 -2.76 7.33
N ILE A 36 -10.70 -2.46 7.05
CA ILE A 36 -10.28 -1.11 6.60
C ILE A 36 -10.82 -0.82 5.21
N ILE A 37 -10.68 -1.78 4.29
CA ILE A 37 -11.18 -1.62 2.92
C ILE A 37 -12.69 -1.41 2.93
N ASP A 38 -13.44 -2.20 3.69
CA ASP A 38 -14.89 -2.09 3.82
C ASP A 38 -15.30 -0.76 4.45
N TYR A 39 -14.60 -0.32 5.50
CA TYR A 39 -14.79 0.99 6.10
C TYR A 39 -14.63 2.12 5.07
N LEU A 40 -13.55 2.10 4.30
CA LEU A 40 -13.29 3.10 3.27
C LEU A 40 -14.28 3.00 2.10
N ASP A 41 -14.68 1.79 1.72
CA ASP A 41 -15.67 1.56 0.67
C ASP A 41 -17.02 2.16 1.06
N TRP A 42 -17.37 2.09 2.35
CA TRP A 42 -18.57 2.70 2.89
C TRP A 42 -18.52 4.23 2.85
N LEU A 43 -17.33 4.83 3.01
CA LEU A 43 -17.10 6.28 2.93
C LEU A 43 -17.02 6.81 1.49
N ARG A 44 -16.62 5.98 0.51
CA ARG A 44 -16.25 6.43 -0.84
C ARG A 44 -17.33 7.19 -1.61
N SER A 45 -18.61 7.00 -1.26
CA SER A 45 -19.73 7.72 -1.89
C SER A 45 -19.68 9.22 -1.61
N ASP A 46 -19.21 9.59 -0.42
CA ASP A 46 -19.21 10.96 0.07
C ASP A 46 -17.80 11.57 -0.02
N TYR A 47 -16.78 10.69 0.00
CA TYR A 47 -15.36 11.06 -0.05
C TYR A 47 -14.67 10.30 -1.19
N PRO A 48 -14.66 10.82 -2.43
CA PRO A 48 -14.06 10.15 -3.58
C PRO A 48 -12.57 9.80 -3.38
N VAL A 49 -11.87 10.54 -2.53
CA VAL A 49 -10.46 10.28 -2.14
C VAL A 49 -10.26 8.90 -1.53
N CYS A 50 -11.29 8.33 -0.88
CA CYS A 50 -11.23 6.97 -0.33
C CYS A 50 -10.99 5.91 -1.41
N LYS A 51 -11.44 6.13 -2.66
CA LYS A 51 -11.17 5.19 -3.76
C LYS A 51 -9.67 5.00 -3.98
N GLN A 52 -8.93 6.11 -4.04
CA GLN A 52 -7.48 6.06 -4.26
C GLN A 52 -6.74 5.42 -3.09
N ALA A 53 -7.19 5.68 -1.85
CA ALA A 53 -6.65 5.01 -0.66
C ALA A 53 -6.93 3.50 -0.66
N ILE A 54 -8.13 3.06 -1.09
CA ILE A 54 -8.47 1.64 -1.23
C ILE A 54 -7.56 0.97 -2.27
N ASP A 55 -7.37 1.60 -3.43
CA ASP A 55 -6.54 1.06 -4.51
C ASP A 55 -5.07 0.90 -4.03
N LEU A 56 -4.54 1.90 -3.29
CA LEU A 56 -3.23 1.84 -2.65
C LEU A 56 -3.12 0.68 -1.65
N LEU A 57 -4.09 0.52 -0.76
CA LEU A 57 -4.08 -0.52 0.25
C LEU A 57 -4.14 -1.91 -0.39
N ARG A 58 -5.03 -2.13 -1.35
CA ARG A 58 -5.16 -3.39 -2.09
C ARG A 58 -3.86 -3.73 -2.83
N ALA A 59 -3.27 -2.75 -3.52
CA ALA A 59 -1.99 -2.94 -4.20
C ALA A 59 -0.87 -3.28 -3.22
N THR A 60 -0.80 -2.62 -2.07
CA THR A 60 0.19 -2.90 -1.03
C THR A 60 0.03 -4.30 -0.43
N ILE A 61 -1.20 -4.73 -0.19
CA ILE A 61 -1.53 -6.07 0.32
C ILE A 61 -1.07 -7.13 -0.68
N GLN A 62 -1.45 -6.97 -1.94
CA GLN A 62 -1.06 -7.86 -3.02
C GLN A 62 0.46 -7.89 -3.20
N PHE A 63 1.11 -6.72 -3.20
CA PHE A 63 2.56 -6.60 -3.25
C PHE A 63 3.25 -7.39 -2.14
N ARG A 64 2.79 -7.27 -0.89
CA ARG A 64 3.37 -8.02 0.24
C ARG A 64 3.17 -9.52 0.10
N ALA A 65 2.03 -9.97 -0.42
CA ALA A 65 1.79 -11.38 -0.70
C ALA A 65 2.70 -11.89 -1.83
N GLU A 66 2.69 -11.20 -2.97
CA GLU A 66 3.44 -11.52 -4.19
C GLU A 66 4.95 -11.36 -4.06
N THR A 67 5.42 -10.75 -2.98
CA THR A 67 6.84 -10.67 -2.65
C THR A 67 7.20 -11.48 -1.41
N SER A 68 6.25 -12.11 -0.71
CA SER A 68 6.54 -12.93 0.47
C SER A 68 7.39 -14.17 0.11
N PRO A 69 8.39 -14.58 0.91
CA PRO A 69 9.12 -15.84 0.73
C PRO A 69 8.37 -17.06 1.30
N GLU A 70 7.31 -16.85 2.07
CA GLU A 70 6.56 -17.87 2.80
C GLU A 70 5.15 -18.14 2.22
N SER A 71 4.82 -17.56 1.06
CA SER A 71 3.48 -17.67 0.45
C SER A 71 3.46 -18.55 -0.79
N TYR A 72 2.27 -18.89 -1.30
CA TYR A 72 2.08 -19.52 -2.61
C TYR A 72 2.87 -18.84 -3.75
N PHE A 73 2.97 -17.51 -3.74
CA PHE A 73 3.75 -16.78 -4.73
C PHE A 73 5.26 -17.07 -4.63
N ALA A 74 5.77 -17.40 -3.44
CA ALA A 74 7.16 -17.83 -3.29
C ALA A 74 7.42 -19.16 -4.02
N GLU A 75 6.47 -20.09 -3.97
CA GLU A 75 6.55 -21.37 -4.66
C GLU A 75 6.52 -21.17 -6.16
N GLN A 76 5.61 -20.31 -6.66
CA GLN A 76 5.56 -19.94 -8.07
C GLN A 76 6.89 -19.35 -8.56
N ARG A 77 7.49 -18.42 -7.80
CA ARG A 77 8.79 -17.80 -8.14
C ARG A 77 9.98 -18.76 -8.05
N LYS A 78 9.89 -19.80 -7.21
CA LYS A 78 10.91 -20.85 -7.09
C LYS A 78 10.76 -21.95 -8.15
N SER A 79 9.67 -21.96 -8.92
CA SER A 79 9.45 -22.94 -9.98
C SER A 79 10.44 -22.76 -11.15
N ALA A 80 10.74 -23.85 -11.86
CA ALA A 80 11.62 -23.83 -13.03
C ALA A 80 11.05 -23.01 -14.21
N GLN A 81 9.75 -22.69 -14.18
CA GLN A 81 9.04 -21.92 -15.21
C GLN A 81 8.91 -20.44 -14.87
N ALA A 82 9.40 -19.99 -13.69
CA ALA A 82 9.35 -18.59 -13.31
C ALA A 82 10.10 -17.72 -14.33
N THR A 83 9.41 -16.72 -14.85
CA THR A 83 9.93 -15.76 -15.83
C THR A 83 10.44 -14.50 -15.14
N PRO A 84 11.31 -13.70 -15.77
CA PRO A 84 11.67 -12.38 -15.27
C PRO A 84 10.45 -11.49 -14.97
N GLU A 85 9.35 -11.69 -15.68
CA GLU A 85 8.11 -10.93 -15.52
C GLU A 85 7.44 -11.22 -14.17
N ASP A 86 7.50 -12.47 -13.69
CA ASP A 86 6.95 -12.86 -12.38
C ASP A 86 7.63 -12.11 -11.21
N PHE A 87 8.84 -11.61 -11.41
CA PHE A 87 9.57 -10.81 -10.43
C PHE A 87 9.36 -9.29 -10.61
N LYS A 88 9.13 -8.82 -11.84
CA LYS A 88 8.97 -7.38 -12.16
C LYS A 88 7.54 -6.88 -12.00
N ALA A 89 6.55 -7.69 -12.39
CA ALA A 89 5.13 -7.35 -12.34
C ALA A 89 4.67 -6.75 -11.00
N PRO A 90 5.00 -7.32 -9.82
CA PRO A 90 4.60 -6.72 -8.55
C PRO A 90 5.22 -5.35 -8.31
N LEU A 91 6.49 -5.13 -8.72
CA LEU A 91 7.18 -3.84 -8.58
C LEU A 91 6.53 -2.77 -9.45
N GLU A 92 6.24 -3.11 -10.72
CA GLU A 92 5.64 -2.18 -11.68
C GLU A 92 4.20 -1.82 -11.32
N LYS A 93 3.42 -2.80 -10.87
CA LYS A 93 2.06 -2.59 -10.40
C LYS A 93 2.03 -1.65 -9.21
N MET A 94 2.88 -1.89 -8.20
CA MET A 94 2.93 -1.03 -7.02
C MET A 94 3.36 0.39 -7.37
N ALA A 95 4.40 0.55 -8.21
CA ALA A 95 4.86 1.85 -8.68
C ALA A 95 3.74 2.62 -9.40
N SER A 96 2.98 1.95 -10.26
CA SER A 96 1.89 2.57 -11.02
C SER A 96 0.77 3.08 -10.11
N VAL A 97 0.42 2.33 -9.07
CA VAL A 97 -0.64 2.73 -8.12
C VAL A 97 -0.18 3.88 -7.22
N ILE A 98 1.08 3.87 -6.77
CA ILE A 98 1.68 5.01 -6.05
C ILE A 98 1.66 6.27 -6.92
N GLN A 99 2.10 6.15 -8.17
CA GLN A 99 2.13 7.27 -9.10
C GLN A 99 0.75 7.86 -9.33
N ALA A 100 -0.27 7.02 -9.54
CA ALA A 100 -1.66 7.46 -9.68
C ALA A 100 -2.15 8.20 -8.43
N ALA A 101 -1.80 7.71 -7.24
CA ALA A 101 -2.15 8.38 -5.99
C ALA A 101 -1.45 9.72 -5.81
N GLN A 102 -0.17 9.81 -6.15
CA GLN A 102 0.59 11.07 -6.09
C GLN A 102 0.06 12.09 -7.10
N GLN A 103 -0.31 11.65 -8.31
CA GLN A 103 -0.97 12.50 -9.29
C GLN A 103 -2.30 13.03 -8.75
N GLN A 104 -3.14 12.17 -8.17
CA GLN A 104 -4.39 12.61 -7.54
C GLN A 104 -4.14 13.59 -6.39
N LEU A 105 -3.14 13.33 -5.53
CA LEU A 105 -2.75 14.22 -4.43
C LEU A 105 -2.35 15.61 -4.94
N SER A 106 -1.64 15.68 -6.06
CA SER A 106 -1.20 16.95 -6.65
C SER A 106 -2.33 17.84 -7.16
N LEU A 107 -3.53 17.26 -7.36
CA LEU A 107 -4.74 17.97 -7.76
C LEU A 107 -5.56 18.49 -6.57
N LEU A 108 -5.22 18.07 -5.34
CA LEU A 108 -5.93 18.46 -4.12
C LEU A 108 -5.32 19.71 -3.49
N ASP A 109 -6.15 20.54 -2.86
CA ASP A 109 -5.68 21.65 -2.05
C ASP A 109 -4.89 21.11 -0.84
N ARG A 110 -3.66 21.60 -0.64
CA ARG A 110 -2.76 21.19 0.45
C ARG A 110 -3.36 21.38 1.85
N GLN A 111 -4.29 22.32 1.99
CA GLN A 111 -4.97 22.58 3.27
C GLN A 111 -6.22 21.71 3.48
N SER A 112 -6.65 20.95 2.46
CA SER A 112 -7.86 20.13 2.55
C SER A 112 -7.66 18.86 3.37
N ASN A 113 -8.76 18.42 4.00
CA ASN A 113 -8.84 17.13 4.69
C ASN A 113 -8.55 15.95 3.75
N ASP A 114 -8.95 16.04 2.48
CA ASP A 114 -8.69 15.02 1.46
C ASP A 114 -7.20 14.90 1.15
N TYR A 115 -6.48 16.02 1.10
CA TYR A 115 -5.03 16.02 0.93
C TYR A 115 -4.33 15.35 2.11
N GLN A 116 -4.69 15.71 3.34
CA GLN A 116 -4.11 15.11 4.55
C GLN A 116 -4.36 13.59 4.60
N PHE A 117 -5.58 13.17 4.27
CA PHE A 117 -5.98 11.78 4.21
C PHE A 117 -5.19 11.00 3.15
N LEU A 118 -5.14 11.48 1.90
CA LEU A 118 -4.44 10.77 0.83
C LEU A 118 -2.92 10.78 1.02
N SER A 119 -2.36 11.89 1.48
CA SER A 119 -0.92 11.99 1.80
C SER A 119 -0.52 10.98 2.88
N SER A 120 -1.31 10.87 3.95
CA SER A 120 -1.05 9.88 5.00
C SER A 120 -1.23 8.45 4.51
N ALA A 121 -2.22 8.16 3.64
CA ALA A 121 -2.39 6.86 3.01
C ALA A 121 -1.18 6.46 2.14
N ILE A 122 -0.67 7.41 1.33
CA ILE A 122 0.52 7.21 0.49
C ILE A 122 1.73 6.90 1.39
N ARG A 123 1.98 7.73 2.41
CA ARG A 123 3.10 7.51 3.35
C ARG A 123 3.01 6.14 4.02
N TYR A 124 1.83 5.78 4.52
CA TYR A 124 1.59 4.48 5.15
C TYR A 124 1.95 3.31 4.21
N CYS A 125 1.50 3.36 2.95
CA CYS A 125 1.78 2.32 1.98
C CYS A 125 3.27 2.28 1.60
N LEU A 126 3.92 3.43 1.42
CA LEU A 126 5.35 3.51 1.12
C LEU A 126 6.21 2.93 2.25
N THR A 127 5.91 3.25 3.52
CA THR A 127 6.61 2.66 4.67
C THR A 127 6.49 1.13 4.65
N SER A 128 5.29 0.61 4.42
CA SER A 128 5.04 -0.84 4.34
C SER A 128 5.79 -1.51 3.18
N VAL A 129 5.88 -0.85 2.02
CA VAL A 129 6.67 -1.33 0.88
C VAL A 129 8.17 -1.29 1.21
N ASN A 130 8.68 -0.22 1.80
CA ASN A 130 10.09 -0.08 2.14
C ASN A 130 10.54 -1.17 3.14
N GLU A 131 9.76 -1.39 4.20
CA GLU A 131 10.00 -2.49 5.15
C GLU A 131 10.06 -3.86 4.45
N ARG A 132 9.17 -4.08 3.47
CA ARG A 132 9.13 -5.32 2.70
C ARG A 132 10.38 -5.47 1.85
N MET A 133 10.81 -4.41 1.16
CA MET A 133 12.03 -4.42 0.36
C MET A 133 13.28 -4.63 1.24
N ASN A 134 13.33 -4.01 2.41
CA ASN A 134 14.41 -4.24 3.38
C ASN A 134 14.48 -5.70 3.84
N LYS A 135 13.34 -6.35 4.09
CA LYS A 135 13.31 -7.80 4.40
C LYS A 135 13.84 -8.65 3.25
N LEU A 136 13.46 -8.34 2.01
CA LEU A 136 13.98 -9.05 0.83
C LEU A 136 15.49 -8.85 0.65
N LYS A 137 15.98 -7.63 0.89
CA LYS A 137 17.42 -7.31 0.89
C LYS A 137 18.18 -8.19 1.87
N MET A 138 17.71 -8.25 3.12
CA MET A 138 18.34 -9.04 4.19
C MET A 138 18.35 -10.55 3.89
N ASN A 139 17.35 -11.03 3.17
CA ASN A 139 17.23 -12.44 2.78
C ASN A 139 17.90 -12.76 1.43
N GLU A 140 18.63 -11.81 0.84
CA GLU A 140 19.27 -11.96 -0.48
C GLU A 140 18.31 -12.41 -1.60
N ASP A 141 17.03 -12.03 -1.50
CA ASP A 141 16.00 -12.47 -2.43
C ASP A 141 16.22 -11.89 -3.84
N ALA A 142 16.00 -12.71 -4.86
CA ALA A 142 16.20 -12.35 -6.26
C ALA A 142 15.40 -11.10 -6.69
N ILE A 143 14.19 -10.90 -6.16
CA ILE A 143 13.40 -9.68 -6.39
C ILE A 143 14.24 -8.45 -6.05
N TYR A 144 14.84 -8.44 -4.86
CA TYR A 144 15.64 -7.30 -4.41
C TYR A 144 16.99 -7.22 -5.12
N GLN A 145 17.68 -8.34 -5.34
CA GLN A 145 19.04 -8.30 -5.89
C GLN A 145 19.09 -7.96 -7.38
N LYS A 146 18.07 -8.40 -8.15
CA LYS A 146 18.12 -8.33 -9.62
C LYS A 146 17.07 -7.40 -10.23
N TYR A 147 15.91 -7.25 -9.61
CA TYR A 147 14.75 -6.62 -10.25
C TYR A 147 14.35 -5.29 -9.62
N PHE A 148 14.60 -5.12 -8.32
CA PHE A 148 14.39 -3.84 -7.64
C PHE A 148 15.37 -2.73 -8.05
N PRO A 149 16.68 -2.97 -8.24
CA PRO A 149 17.62 -1.94 -8.63
C PRO A 149 17.28 -1.40 -10.02
N GLY A 150 17.21 -0.08 -10.15
CA GLY A 150 16.78 0.62 -11.36
C GLY A 150 15.27 0.60 -11.63
N SER A 151 14.48 -0.08 -10.79
CA SER A 151 13.01 -0.12 -10.95
C SER A 151 12.39 1.25 -10.69
N LYS A 152 11.21 1.49 -11.27
CA LYS A 152 10.43 2.71 -10.98
C LYS A 152 10.08 2.80 -9.50
N LEU A 153 9.79 1.66 -8.87
CA LEU A 153 9.45 1.61 -7.45
C LEU A 153 10.60 2.05 -6.55
N GLN A 154 11.84 1.65 -6.86
CA GLN A 154 13.02 2.12 -6.13
C GLN A 154 13.12 3.64 -6.17
N LYS A 155 13.05 4.24 -7.38
CA LYS A 155 13.14 5.70 -7.55
C LYS A 155 12.09 6.43 -6.73
N MET A 156 10.85 5.93 -6.74
CA MET A 156 9.75 6.50 -5.95
C MET A 156 9.98 6.41 -4.44
N LEU A 157 10.64 5.36 -3.96
CA LEU A 157 10.97 5.23 -2.53
C LEU A 157 12.11 6.18 -2.14
N GLU A 158 13.12 6.33 -3.00
CA GLU A 158 14.27 7.22 -2.78
C GLU A 158 13.87 8.71 -2.82
N GLU A 159 12.92 9.10 -3.68
CA GLU A 159 12.41 10.49 -3.79
C GLU A 159 11.61 10.95 -2.57
N GLN A 160 11.28 10.06 -1.63
CA GLN A 160 10.40 10.34 -0.49
C GLN A 160 11.14 10.51 0.85
N ASP A 161 12.49 10.51 0.85
CA ASP A 161 13.34 10.59 2.06
C ASP A 161 12.91 9.59 3.16
N ILE A 162 12.56 8.34 2.77
CA ILE A 162 12.29 7.22 3.69
C ILE A 162 13.49 6.28 3.77
#